data_AF-D0SCZ5-F1
#
_entry.id   AF-D0SCZ5-F1
#
_cell.length_a   1.000
_cell.length_b   1.000
_cell.length_c   1.000
_cell.angle_alpha   90.00
_cell.angle_beta   90.00
_cell.angle_gamma   90.00
#
_symmetry.space_group_name_H-M   'P 1'
#
loop_
_entity.id
_entity.type
_entity.pdbx_description
1 polymer ?
#
loop_
_entity_poly.entity_id
_entity_poly.type
_entity_poly.pdbx_seq_one_letter_code
_entity_poly.pdbx_strand_id
1 'polypeptide(L)'
;MRAMTITLLSSLILLGCHGKATVEQPELTSTLSHEVDFEHDPGMVEQYRIGVFSVGGWVNQKLGQRFQRVQPQHEQAAMVYLYRPDSKWNRQEIVASSLFINKERIPSLLNNHYYWVELPAGTYRLSSSRPLGINHFQKPKYIDFTVEAGFVTAN
;
A
#
# COMPACT_ATOMS: atom_id res chain seq x y z
N MET A 1 37.74 -58.21 -11.81
CA MET A 1 37.94 -56.90 -11.13
C MET A 1 37.66 -55.69 -12.03
N ARG A 2 36.70 -55.76 -12.98
CA ARG A 2 36.31 -54.62 -13.85
C ARG A 2 34.88 -54.11 -13.61
N ALA A 3 34.02 -54.91 -12.99
CA ALA A 3 32.64 -54.53 -12.68
C ALA A 3 32.53 -53.65 -11.42
N MET A 4 33.46 -53.79 -10.47
CA MET A 4 33.46 -52.99 -9.23
C MET A 4 33.93 -51.55 -9.44
N THR A 5 34.75 -51.29 -10.46
CA THR A 5 35.21 -49.93 -10.78
C THR A 5 34.11 -49.11 -11.46
N ILE A 6 33.26 -49.76 -12.27
CA ILE A 6 32.17 -49.07 -12.99
C ILE A 6 31.03 -48.68 -12.04
N THR A 7 30.76 -49.49 -11.02
CA THR A 7 29.73 -49.20 -9.99
C THR A 7 30.17 -48.12 -8.99
N LEU A 8 31.48 -47.96 -8.77
CA LEU A 8 32.00 -46.88 -7.92
C LEU A 8 31.98 -45.51 -8.64
N LEU A 9 32.15 -45.49 -9.96
CA LEU A 9 32.12 -44.24 -10.73
C LEU A 9 30.70 -43.69 -10.94
N SER A 10 29.67 -44.54 -10.99
CA SER A 10 28.29 -44.08 -11.15
C SER A 10 27.69 -43.47 -9.89
N SER A 11 28.15 -43.85 -8.70
CA SER A 11 27.69 -43.27 -7.44
C SER A 11 28.27 -41.88 -7.17
N LEU A 12 29.49 -41.57 -7.63
CA LEU A 12 30.07 -40.23 -7.49
C LEU A 12 29.37 -39.16 -8.34
N ILE A 13 28.72 -39.54 -9.44
CA ILE A 13 28.03 -38.59 -10.33
C ILE A 13 26.70 -38.12 -9.72
N LEU A 14 26.06 -38.92 -8.86
CA LEU A 14 24.77 -38.60 -8.24
C LEU A 14 24.87 -37.70 -6.99
N LEU A 15 26.06 -37.48 -6.43
CA LEU A 15 26.26 -36.58 -5.29
C LEU A 15 26.36 -35.09 -5.69
N GLY A 16 26.43 -34.77 -6.99
CA GLY A 16 26.62 -33.40 -7.49
C GLY A 16 25.35 -32.53 -7.62
N CYS A 17 24.15 -33.08 -7.43
CA CYS A 17 22.88 -32.38 -7.75
C CYS A 17 22.06 -31.92 -6.54
N HIS A 18 22.69 -31.73 -5.37
CA HIS A 18 22.03 -31.12 -4.19
C HIS A 18 22.60 -29.74 -3.84
N GLY A 19 23.04 -28.99 -4.85
CA GLY A 19 23.15 -27.54 -4.71
C GLY A 19 21.74 -26.99 -4.53
N LYS A 20 21.34 -26.72 -3.27
CA LYS A 20 20.17 -25.88 -3.02
C LYS A 20 20.45 -24.54 -3.70
N ALA A 21 19.89 -24.35 -4.89
CA ALA A 21 19.74 -23.02 -5.43
C ALA A 21 18.84 -22.30 -4.42
N THR A 22 19.44 -21.48 -3.56
CA THR A 22 18.71 -20.44 -2.87
C THR A 22 18.18 -19.54 -3.97
N VAL A 23 16.93 -19.77 -4.37
CA VAL A 23 16.20 -18.84 -5.22
C VAL A 23 15.99 -17.62 -4.34
N GLU A 24 16.86 -16.62 -4.45
CA GLU A 24 16.56 -15.28 -3.96
C GLU A 24 15.26 -14.86 -4.66
N GLN A 25 14.15 -14.88 -3.93
CA GLN A 25 12.91 -14.31 -4.44
C GLN A 25 13.17 -12.82 -4.68
N PRO A 26 12.91 -12.30 -5.88
CA PRO A 26 13.11 -10.89 -6.16
C PRO A 26 12.32 -10.06 -5.15
N GLU A 27 12.95 -9.04 -4.57
CA GLU A 27 12.25 -8.17 -3.62
C GLU A 27 11.06 -7.51 -4.31
N LEU A 28 9.90 -7.59 -3.66
CA LEU A 28 8.67 -6.99 -4.18
C LEU A 28 8.78 -5.47 -4.13
N THR A 29 8.75 -4.82 -5.30
CA THR A 29 8.82 -3.35 -5.41
C THR A 29 7.41 -2.74 -5.49
N SER A 30 7.25 -1.54 -4.92
CA SER A 30 5.99 -0.78 -5.02
C SER A 30 5.63 -0.46 -6.47
N THR A 31 4.35 -0.62 -6.82
CA THR A 31 3.81 -0.19 -8.12
C THR A 31 3.46 1.30 -8.17
N LEU A 32 3.58 2.01 -7.05
CA LEU A 32 3.29 3.44 -6.97
C LEU A 32 4.27 4.21 -7.83
N SER A 33 3.76 5.04 -8.73
CA SER A 33 4.60 5.62 -9.80
C SER A 33 5.47 6.80 -9.36
N HIS A 34 5.34 7.26 -8.12
CA HIS A 34 5.97 8.51 -7.67
C HIS A 34 6.83 8.28 -6.44
N GLU A 35 8.06 8.75 -6.52
CA GLU A 35 8.94 8.86 -5.36
C GLU A 35 8.49 10.00 -4.44
N VAL A 36 8.67 9.77 -3.15
CA VAL A 36 8.36 10.73 -2.09
C VAL A 36 9.67 11.18 -1.47
N ASP A 37 9.80 12.50 -1.35
CA ASP A 37 10.81 13.11 -0.50
C ASP A 37 10.27 13.14 0.92
N PHE A 38 10.86 12.32 1.80
CA PHE A 38 10.46 12.23 3.19
C PHE A 38 11.10 13.31 4.08
N GLU A 39 12.18 13.94 3.61
CA GLU A 39 12.92 14.95 4.37
C GLU A 39 12.21 16.31 4.37
N HIS A 40 11.39 16.56 3.35
CA HIS A 40 10.68 17.83 3.18
C HIS A 40 9.16 17.68 3.23
N ASP A 41 8.51 18.74 3.70
CA ASP A 41 7.06 18.93 3.60
C ASP A 41 6.58 18.83 2.15
N PRO A 42 5.33 18.38 1.91
CA PRO A 42 4.70 18.45 0.59
C PRO A 42 4.80 19.86 -0.02
N GLY A 43 5.36 19.94 -1.23
CA GLY A 43 5.56 21.19 -1.93
C GLY A 43 4.26 21.84 -2.43
N MET A 44 4.38 23.07 -2.92
CA MET A 44 3.26 23.89 -3.39
C MET A 44 2.43 23.22 -4.51
N VAL A 45 3.07 22.44 -5.38
CA VAL A 45 2.39 21.69 -6.45
C VAL A 45 1.40 20.67 -5.88
N GLU A 46 1.74 20.01 -4.77
CA GLU A 46 0.85 19.04 -4.13
C GLU A 46 -0.30 19.74 -3.41
N GLN A 47 -0.05 20.91 -2.80
CA GLN A 47 -1.09 21.72 -2.17
C GLN A 47 -2.12 22.26 -3.16
N TYR A 48 -1.67 22.76 -4.32
CA TYR A 48 -2.52 23.42 -5.31
C TYR A 48 -2.92 22.54 -6.49
N ARG A 49 -2.92 21.22 -6.31
CA ARG A 49 -3.25 20.28 -7.39
C ARG A 49 -4.70 20.42 -7.87
N ILE A 50 -4.90 20.20 -9.17
CA ILE A 50 -6.21 20.07 -9.78
C ILE A 50 -6.49 18.58 -9.97
N GLY A 51 -7.63 18.09 -9.50
CA GLY A 51 -7.92 16.67 -9.54
C GLY A 51 -9.38 16.32 -9.29
N VAL A 52 -9.68 15.03 -9.51
CA VAL A 52 -11.01 14.48 -9.24
C VAL A 52 -11.29 14.42 -7.73
N PHE A 53 -12.51 14.74 -7.35
CA PHE A 53 -12.99 14.67 -5.98
C PHE A 53 -14.09 13.62 -5.85
N SER A 54 -14.33 13.18 -4.62
CA SER A 54 -15.42 12.26 -4.29
C SER A 54 -16.50 13.01 -3.51
N VAL A 55 -17.76 12.69 -3.81
CA VAL A 55 -18.89 13.26 -3.08
C VAL A 55 -18.98 12.63 -1.69
N GLY A 56 -19.19 13.46 -0.66
CA GLY A 56 -19.16 13.07 0.74
C GLY A 56 -20.46 12.45 1.26
N GLY A 57 -20.46 12.16 2.57
CA GLY A 57 -21.53 11.44 3.26
C GLY A 57 -22.88 12.16 3.30
N TRP A 58 -22.92 13.49 3.12
CA TRP A 58 -24.18 14.24 3.11
C TRP A 58 -25.05 13.87 1.89
N VAL A 59 -24.42 13.69 0.73
CA VAL A 59 -25.10 13.28 -0.51
C VAL A 59 -25.15 11.76 -0.63
N ASN A 60 -24.07 11.05 -0.28
CA ASN A 60 -23.96 9.60 -0.38
C ASN A 60 -24.02 8.95 1.00
N GLN A 61 -25.23 8.79 1.52
CA GLN A 61 -25.49 8.24 2.87
C GLN A 61 -25.44 6.71 2.95
N LYS A 62 -24.84 6.01 1.97
CA LYS A 62 -24.72 4.56 2.04
C LYS A 62 -23.86 4.17 3.24
N LEU A 63 -24.33 3.20 4.03
CA LEU A 63 -23.55 2.65 5.12
C LEU A 63 -22.42 1.79 4.54
N GLY A 64 -21.20 1.93 5.07
CA GLY A 64 -20.09 1.09 4.65
C GLY A 64 -20.29 -0.38 5.05
N GLN A 65 -19.58 -1.26 4.34
CA GLN A 65 -19.59 -2.69 4.64
C GLN A 65 -18.91 -2.95 5.99
N ARG A 66 -19.30 -4.06 6.63
CA ARG A 66 -18.58 -4.53 7.82
C ARG A 66 -17.17 -4.96 7.42
N PHE A 67 -16.23 -4.84 8.35
CA PHE A 67 -14.86 -5.28 8.15
C PHE A 67 -14.80 -6.74 7.72
N GLN A 68 -14.07 -6.98 6.65
CA GLN A 68 -13.71 -8.31 6.15
C GLN A 68 -12.19 -8.34 5.96
N ARG A 69 -11.55 -9.37 6.51
CA ARG A 69 -10.11 -9.58 6.34
C ARG A 69 -9.84 -10.00 4.90
N VAL A 70 -9.00 -9.23 4.23
CA VAL A 70 -8.45 -9.52 2.91
C VAL A 70 -7.11 -10.22 3.09
N GLN A 71 -6.88 -11.28 2.31
CA GLN A 71 -5.62 -12.00 2.28
C GLN A 71 -4.66 -11.29 1.32
N PRO A 72 -3.40 -11.04 1.72
CA PRO A 72 -2.40 -10.47 0.81
C PRO A 72 -2.11 -11.43 -0.33
N GLN A 73 -1.81 -10.90 -1.51
CA GLN A 73 -1.38 -11.71 -2.65
C GLN A 73 0.08 -12.13 -2.53
N HIS A 74 0.91 -11.33 -1.85
CA HIS A 74 2.35 -11.55 -1.69
C HIS A 74 2.74 -11.63 -0.21
N GLU A 75 3.63 -12.57 0.12
CA GLU A 75 4.15 -12.75 1.49
C GLU A 75 5.03 -11.59 1.96
N GLN A 76 5.70 -10.92 1.01
CA GLN A 76 6.57 -9.76 1.27
C GLN A 76 5.80 -8.44 1.40
N ALA A 77 4.47 -8.47 1.29
CA ALA A 77 3.61 -7.31 1.41
C ALA A 77 2.80 -7.32 2.71
N ALA A 78 2.37 -6.14 3.15
CA ALA A 78 1.41 -5.98 4.23
C ALA A 78 0.09 -5.40 3.72
N MET A 79 -1.00 -5.83 4.35
CA MET A 79 -2.31 -5.21 4.14
C MET A 79 -2.48 -4.01 5.06
N VAL A 80 -2.53 -2.81 4.49
CA VAL A 80 -2.81 -1.57 5.21
C VAL A 80 -4.29 -1.24 5.10
N TYR A 81 -4.99 -1.23 6.24
CA TYR A 81 -6.40 -0.87 6.31
C TYR A 81 -6.56 0.58 6.75
N LEU A 82 -7.29 1.35 5.96
CA LEU A 82 -7.64 2.72 6.26
C LEU A 82 -9.12 2.74 6.63
N TYR A 83 -9.44 3.11 7.87
CA TYR A 83 -10.81 3.18 8.35
C TYR A 83 -11.18 4.62 8.73
N ARG A 84 -12.37 5.05 8.28
CA ARG A 84 -12.97 6.32 8.72
C ARG A 84 -14.16 6.04 9.63
N PRO A 85 -14.05 6.36 10.94
CA PRO A 85 -15.14 6.17 11.89
C PRO A 85 -16.42 6.89 11.50
N ASP A 86 -17.57 6.36 11.94
CA ASP A 86 -18.84 7.06 11.84
C ASP A 86 -18.84 8.30 12.75
N SER A 87 -19.16 9.47 12.21
CA SER A 87 -19.30 10.69 13.02
C SER A 87 -20.29 11.68 12.42
N LYS A 88 -20.82 12.58 13.26
CA LYS A 88 -21.73 13.64 12.81
C LYS A 88 -21.10 14.50 11.71
N TRP A 89 -19.81 14.85 11.84
CA TRP A 89 -19.08 15.63 10.84
C TRP A 89 -18.93 14.90 9.51
N ASN A 90 -18.64 13.59 9.54
CA ASN A 90 -18.47 12.79 8.33
C ASN A 90 -19.80 12.60 7.57
N ARG A 91 -20.92 12.50 8.29
CA ARG A 91 -22.27 12.46 7.68
C ARG A 91 -22.73 13.77 7.04
N GLN A 92 -22.16 14.90 7.46
CA GLN A 92 -22.52 16.24 6.97
C GLN A 92 -21.56 16.76 5.89
N GLU A 93 -20.61 15.93 5.48
CA GLU A 93 -19.60 16.31 4.49
C GLU A 93 -20.17 16.25 3.06
N ILE A 94 -20.05 17.35 2.31
CA ILE A 94 -20.47 17.44 0.90
C ILE A 94 -19.39 16.86 -0.02
N VAL A 95 -18.11 17.09 0.29
CA VAL A 95 -16.95 16.62 -0.48
C VAL A 95 -16.06 15.78 0.42
N ALA A 96 -15.88 14.51 0.07
CA ALA A 96 -15.04 13.59 0.82
C ALA A 96 -13.57 14.02 0.78
N SER A 97 -12.82 13.70 1.85
CA SER A 97 -11.38 13.89 1.87
C SER A 97 -10.72 13.03 0.79
N SER A 98 -9.96 13.67 -0.10
CA SER A 98 -9.14 12.97 -1.08
C SER A 98 -7.89 12.43 -0.39
N LEU A 99 -7.61 11.15 -0.59
CA LEU A 99 -6.49 10.45 0.02
C LEU A 99 -5.49 10.05 -1.05
N PHE A 100 -4.22 10.10 -0.69
CA PHE A 100 -3.11 9.79 -1.57
C PHE A 100 -2.07 8.97 -0.83
N ILE A 101 -1.52 7.95 -1.49
CA ILE A 101 -0.32 7.24 -1.03
C ILE A 101 0.76 7.54 -2.04
N ASN A 102 1.89 8.08 -1.58
CA ASN A 102 2.99 8.52 -2.44
C ASN A 102 2.49 9.39 -3.60
N LYS A 103 1.66 10.39 -3.29
CA LYS A 103 1.04 11.34 -4.26
C LYS A 103 0.00 10.70 -5.20
N GLU A 104 -0.14 9.38 -5.24
CA GLU A 104 -1.11 8.66 -6.06
C GLU A 104 -2.46 8.56 -5.36
N ARG A 105 -3.55 8.88 -6.07
CA ARG A 105 -4.89 8.98 -5.47
C ARG A 105 -5.46 7.59 -5.22
N ILE A 106 -5.82 7.32 -3.98
CA ILE A 106 -6.59 6.13 -3.59
C ILE A 106 -8.08 6.48 -3.44
N PRO A 107 -9.00 5.50 -3.38
CA PRO A 107 -10.40 5.76 -3.08
C PRO A 107 -10.58 6.62 -1.82
N SER A 108 -11.41 7.66 -1.92
CA SER A 108 -11.70 8.54 -0.79
C SER A 108 -12.56 7.84 0.25
N LEU A 109 -12.15 7.88 1.52
CA LEU A 109 -12.91 7.31 2.63
C LEU A 109 -14.21 8.07 2.89
N LEU A 110 -15.34 7.45 2.55
CA LEU A 110 -16.67 7.92 2.93
C LEU A 110 -16.94 7.67 4.42
N ASN A 111 -18.05 8.23 4.92
CA ASN A 111 -18.46 8.02 6.31
C ASN A 111 -18.64 6.53 6.63
N ASN A 112 -18.05 6.06 7.74
CA ASN A 112 -18.13 4.67 8.17
C ASN A 112 -17.69 3.65 7.11
N HIS A 113 -16.68 4.00 6.31
CA HIS A 113 -16.09 3.11 5.31
C HIS A 113 -14.65 2.77 5.66
N TYR A 114 -14.20 1.63 5.17
CA TYR A 114 -12.81 1.27 5.13
C TYR A 114 -12.38 0.92 3.71
N TYR A 115 -11.10 1.12 3.41
CA TYR A 115 -10.43 0.59 2.24
C TYR A 115 -9.15 -0.10 2.68
N TRP A 116 -8.60 -0.93 1.80
CA TRP A 116 -7.34 -1.60 2.02
C TRP A 116 -6.43 -1.41 0.81
N VAL A 117 -5.14 -1.42 1.07
CA VAL A 117 -4.09 -1.46 0.05
C VAL A 117 -3.07 -2.52 0.45
N GLU A 118 -2.54 -3.23 -0.54
CA GLU A 118 -1.40 -4.13 -0.34
C GLU A 118 -0.14 -3.35 -0.68
N LEU A 119 0.78 -3.22 0.28
CA LEU A 119 2.02 -2.47 0.13
C LEU A 119 3.22 -3.38 0.41
N PRO A 120 4.22 -3.44 -0.47
CA PRO A 120 5.50 -4.09 -0.15
C PRO A 120 6.22 -3.36 0.99
N ALA A 121 7.23 -4.02 1.57
CA ALA A 121 8.10 -3.39 2.54
C ALA A 121 8.72 -2.09 1.99
N GLY A 122 8.73 -1.04 2.80
CA GLY A 122 9.20 0.29 2.39
C GLY A 122 8.56 1.43 3.18
N THR A 123 8.99 2.65 2.90
CA THR A 123 8.44 3.87 3.52
C THR A 123 7.44 4.53 2.57
N TYR A 124 6.32 4.98 3.13
CA TYR A 124 5.20 5.56 2.39
C TYR A 124 4.70 6.81 3.08
N ARG A 125 4.15 7.73 2.29
CA ARG A 125 3.46 8.94 2.78
C ARG A 125 1.99 8.85 2.45
N LEU A 126 1.16 8.79 3.48
CA LEU A 126 -0.29 8.97 3.33
C LEU A 126 -0.58 10.47 3.45
N SER A 127 -1.07 11.09 2.39
CA SER A 127 -1.52 12.48 2.41
C SER A 127 -3.03 12.58 2.18
N SER A 128 -3.61 13.61 2.78
CA SER A 128 -5.04 13.90 2.74
C SER A 128 -5.24 15.38 2.46
N SER A 129 -6.14 15.68 1.54
CA SER A 129 -6.54 17.05 1.22
C SER A 129 -8.04 17.14 0.97
N ARG A 130 -8.60 18.32 1.25
CA ARG A 130 -10.01 18.62 1.00
C ARG A 130 -10.11 19.62 -0.14
N PRO A 131 -10.60 19.18 -1.31
CA PRO A 131 -10.75 20.09 -2.41
C PRO A 131 -12.05 20.91 -2.30
N LEU A 132 -12.04 22.09 -2.91
CA LEU A 132 -13.25 22.81 -3.28
C LEU A 132 -13.51 22.54 -4.77
N GLY A 133 -14.42 21.60 -5.04
CA GLY A 133 -14.62 21.08 -6.39
C GLY A 133 -13.37 20.34 -6.88
N ILE A 134 -12.82 20.75 -8.03
CA ILE A 134 -11.60 20.15 -8.59
C ILE A 134 -10.30 20.74 -8.01
N ASN A 135 -10.39 21.83 -7.26
CA ASN A 135 -9.22 22.57 -6.79
C ASN A 135 -8.85 22.14 -5.37
N HIS A 136 -7.66 21.57 -5.21
CA HIS A 136 -7.02 21.42 -3.92
C HIS A 136 -6.26 22.71 -3.66
N PHE A 137 -6.42 23.33 -2.49
CA PHE A 137 -5.76 24.59 -2.12
C PHE A 137 -5.26 24.58 -0.68
N GLN A 138 -5.82 23.68 0.13
CA GLN A 138 -5.44 23.52 1.53
C GLN A 138 -4.13 22.78 1.62
N LYS A 139 -3.24 23.24 2.52
CA LYS A 139 -2.03 22.48 2.86
C LYS A 139 -2.45 21.06 3.28
N PRO A 140 -1.95 20.02 2.59
CA PRO A 140 -2.34 18.65 2.89
C PRO A 140 -1.88 18.27 4.29
N LYS A 141 -2.66 17.40 4.93
CA LYS A 141 -2.22 16.68 6.13
C LYS A 141 -1.57 15.40 5.68
N TYR A 142 -0.44 15.04 6.26
CA TYR A 142 0.27 13.83 5.89
C TYR A 142 0.79 13.11 7.14
N ILE A 143 1.00 11.81 6.97
CA ILE A 143 1.68 10.94 7.92
C ILE A 143 2.59 10.01 7.13
N ASP A 144 3.79 9.81 7.66
CA ASP A 144 4.74 8.87 7.10
C ASP A 144 4.68 7.58 7.90
N PHE A 145 4.76 6.46 7.20
CA PHE A 145 4.70 5.15 7.81
C PHE A 145 5.61 4.19 7.05
N THR A 146 6.17 3.25 7.79
CA THR A 146 7.03 2.19 7.26
C THR A 146 6.25 0.89 7.30
N VAL A 147 6.30 0.16 6.20
CA VAL A 147 5.75 -1.18 6.05
C VAL A 147 6.89 -2.17 6.08
N GLU A 148 6.71 -3.22 6.87
CA GLU A 148 7.57 -4.41 6.91
C GLU A 148 6.76 -5.61 6.44
N ALA A 149 7.41 -6.72 6.10
CA ALA A 149 6.71 -7.95 5.71
C ALA A 149 5.71 -8.37 6.81
N GLY A 150 4.41 -8.24 6.53
CA GLY A 150 3.33 -8.57 7.45
C GLY A 150 3.04 -7.56 8.58
N PHE A 151 3.74 -6.42 8.68
CA PHE A 151 3.53 -5.44 9.75
C PHE A 151 3.65 -3.98 9.27
N VAL A 152 3.04 -3.03 9.98
CA VAL A 152 3.02 -1.60 9.63
C VAL A 152 3.30 -0.75 10.87
N THR A 153 4.24 0.20 10.76
CA THR A 153 4.65 1.13 11.81
C THR A 153 4.45 2.58 11.34
N ALA A 154 3.83 3.43 12.15
CA ALA A 154 3.67 4.86 11.86
C ALA A 154 4.74 5.68 12.59
N ASN A 155 5.31 6.68 11.91
CA ASN A 155 6.37 7.56 12.42
C ASN A 155 5.83 8.95 12.81
#